data_AF-D5G519-F1
#
_entry.id   AF-D5G519-F1
#
_cell.length_a   1.000
_cell.length_b   1.000
_cell.length_c   1.000
_cell.angle_alpha   90.00
_cell.angle_beta   90.00
_cell.angle_gamma   90.00
#
_symmetry.space_group_name_H-M   'P 1'
#
loop_
_entity.id
_entity.type
_entity.pdbx_description
1 polymer ?
#
loop_
_entity_poly.entity_id
_entity_poly.type
_entity_poly.pdbx_seq_one_letter_code
_entity_poly.pdbx_strand_id
1 'polypeptide(L)'
;MHMHYFLDIVLFTTTLITVTSAHGVITSATGDAGGQGTALAVDAATPRDGTRRRPFQQDTTVFEEEDDDEGVARTGCGMTLQAGEINIPTAMQSVITQNGGLPQVSPGGELTMTLHQVNGDGAGPYECMIDQTGTGASFTPMTVTQNVPGQDGRDRDGSETDFPLVAQMPANMACTGTAGAMTGICMVRCQNPANAGPFGGCTNFLYPPLLPREN
;
A
#
# COMPACT_ATOMS: atom_id res chain seq x y z
N MET A 1 70.05 9.59 -9.57
CA MET A 1 69.50 8.32 -10.11
C MET A 1 69.23 7.40 -8.93
N HIS A 2 68.03 7.44 -8.35
CA HIS A 2 67.47 6.37 -7.51
C HIS A 2 65.94 6.47 -7.62
N MET A 3 65.41 5.54 -8.39
CA MET A 3 64.01 5.26 -8.72
C MET A 3 63.34 4.54 -7.53
N HIS A 4 62.00 4.42 -7.59
CA HIS A 4 61.15 3.36 -6.99
C HIS A 4 60.40 3.72 -5.69
N TYR A 5 59.11 3.40 -5.47
CA TYR A 5 58.03 2.75 -6.23
C TYR A 5 56.70 3.30 -5.67
N PHE A 6 55.71 3.54 -6.55
CA PHE A 6 54.32 3.82 -6.19
C PHE A 6 53.65 2.57 -5.58
N LEU A 7 52.93 2.74 -4.48
CA LEU A 7 52.01 1.75 -3.94
C LEU A 7 50.63 2.43 -3.81
N ASP A 8 49.84 2.38 -4.88
CA ASP A 8 48.47 2.89 -4.86
C ASP A 8 47.57 1.86 -4.15
N ILE A 9 47.24 2.16 -2.89
CA ILE A 9 46.27 1.41 -2.11
C ILE A 9 44.87 1.75 -2.63
N VAL A 10 44.31 0.89 -3.46
CA VAL A 10 42.90 0.96 -3.87
C VAL A 10 42.03 0.49 -2.69
N LEU A 11 41.46 1.44 -1.95
CA LEU A 11 40.54 1.20 -0.86
C LEU A 11 39.14 0.91 -1.44
N PHE A 12 38.74 -0.36 -1.50
CA PHE A 12 37.35 -0.74 -1.81
C PHE A 12 36.46 -0.43 -0.59
N THR A 13 35.79 0.72 -0.59
CA THR A 13 34.70 1.02 0.36
C THR A 13 33.45 0.26 -0.05
N THR A 14 33.17 -0.87 0.61
CA THR A 14 31.88 -1.53 0.54
C THR A 14 30.85 -0.66 1.25
N THR A 15 30.02 0.06 0.49
CA THR A 15 28.82 0.69 1.02
C THR A 15 27.87 -0.43 1.45
N LEU A 16 27.80 -0.68 2.76
CA LEU A 16 26.68 -1.40 3.34
C LEU A 16 25.43 -0.55 3.08
N ILE A 17 24.67 -0.90 2.05
CA ILE A 17 23.32 -0.39 1.87
C ILE A 17 22.54 -0.97 3.05
N THR A 18 22.36 -0.17 4.09
CA THR A 18 21.37 -0.47 5.11
C THR A 18 20.03 -0.44 4.39
N VAL A 19 19.48 -1.61 4.08
CA VAL A 19 18.05 -1.77 3.82
C VAL A 19 17.34 -1.30 5.09
N THR A 20 17.03 -0.01 5.14
CA THR A 20 16.22 0.58 6.18
C THR A 20 14.85 -0.04 6.01
N SER A 21 14.55 -0.97 6.90
CA SER A 21 13.28 -1.67 7.00
C SER A 21 12.26 -0.62 7.42
N ALA A 22 11.55 -0.06 6.45
CA ALA A 22 10.75 1.15 6.58
C ALA A 22 9.25 0.85 6.36
N HIS A 23 8.41 1.18 7.32
CA HIS A 23 7.16 0.50 7.70
C HIS A 23 5.79 1.20 7.64
N GLY A 24 4.99 1.13 6.58
CA GLY A 24 3.60 1.63 6.61
C GLY A 24 2.60 0.60 6.10
N VAL A 25 1.62 0.19 6.91
CA VAL A 25 0.68 -0.90 6.58
C VAL A 25 -0.78 -0.51 6.79
N ILE A 26 -1.64 -0.81 5.82
CA ILE A 26 -3.09 -0.56 5.92
C ILE A 26 -3.76 -1.73 6.65
N THR A 27 -3.99 -1.58 7.94
CA THR A 27 -4.48 -2.65 8.84
C THR A 27 -5.99 -2.85 8.79
N SER A 28 -6.74 -1.84 8.37
CA SER A 28 -8.18 -1.94 8.16
C SER A 28 -8.68 -0.99 7.09
N ALA A 29 -9.78 -1.33 6.44
CA ALA A 29 -10.49 -0.49 5.51
C ALA A 29 -12.01 -0.65 5.69
N THR A 30 -12.74 0.45 5.59
CA THR A 30 -14.21 0.50 5.66
C THR A 30 -14.70 1.47 4.59
N GLY A 31 -15.72 1.06 3.85
CA GLY A 31 -16.37 1.94 2.89
C GLY A 31 -17.54 2.68 3.53
N ASP A 32 -17.94 3.80 2.95
CA ASP A 32 -19.06 4.61 3.44
C ASP A 32 -20.41 3.86 3.45
N ALA A 33 -20.57 2.85 2.58
CA ALA A 33 -21.74 1.96 2.58
C ALA A 33 -21.56 0.72 3.49
N GLY A 34 -20.46 0.65 4.26
CA GLY A 34 -20.16 -0.42 5.21
C GLY A 34 -19.15 -1.44 4.68
N GLY A 35 -19.20 -2.65 5.23
CA GLY A 35 -18.20 -3.69 4.96
C GLY A 35 -16.84 -3.41 5.61
N GLN A 36 -16.01 -4.44 5.70
CA GLN A 36 -14.68 -4.35 6.29
C GLN A 36 -13.68 -5.10 5.42
N GLY A 37 -12.42 -4.67 5.46
CA GLY A 37 -11.30 -5.31 4.79
C GLY A 37 -9.98 -4.86 5.38
N THR A 38 -8.89 -5.29 4.76
CA THR A 38 -7.52 -4.88 5.04
C THR A 38 -6.80 -4.67 3.71
N ALA A 39 -5.56 -4.17 3.74
CA ALA A 39 -4.72 -4.37 2.57
C ALA A 39 -4.44 -5.86 2.33
N LEU A 40 -4.10 -6.18 1.08
CA LEU A 40 -3.68 -7.50 0.66
C LEU A 40 -2.43 -7.96 1.44
N ALA A 41 -2.40 -9.24 1.77
CA ALA A 41 -1.32 -9.90 2.50
C ALA A 41 -1.04 -9.38 3.92
N VAL A 42 -1.95 -8.59 4.50
CA VAL A 42 -1.93 -8.23 5.92
C VAL A 42 -2.33 -9.43 6.78
N ASP A 43 -1.59 -9.63 7.87
CA ASP A 43 -1.80 -10.69 8.85
C ASP A 43 -2.19 -10.05 10.20
N ALA A 44 -3.43 -10.30 10.63
CA ALA A 44 -3.95 -9.80 11.89
C ALA A 44 -3.18 -10.30 13.12
N ALA A 45 -2.38 -11.38 12.98
CA ALA A 45 -1.52 -11.88 14.04
C ALA A 45 -0.18 -11.12 14.15
N THR A 46 0.15 -10.25 13.20
CA THR A 46 1.35 -9.43 13.27
C THR A 46 1.20 -8.36 14.37
N PRO A 47 2.03 -8.38 15.42
CA PRO A 47 1.97 -7.38 16.47
C PRO A 47 2.33 -5.99 15.92
N ARG A 48 1.74 -4.95 16.50
CA ARG A 48 1.85 -3.53 16.07
C ARG A 48 2.43 -2.61 17.14
N ASP A 49 3.00 -3.19 18.19
CA ASP A 49 3.60 -2.53 19.36
C ASP A 49 5.13 -2.56 19.33
N GLY A 50 5.71 -2.47 18.12
CA GLY A 50 7.15 -2.41 17.95
C GLY A 50 7.61 -2.16 16.52
N THR A 51 8.90 -1.83 16.40
CA THR A 51 9.51 -1.35 15.14
C THR A 51 10.54 -2.30 14.53
N ARG A 52 10.77 -3.48 15.13
CA ARG A 52 11.76 -4.43 14.61
C ARG A 52 11.23 -5.15 13.37
N ARG A 53 12.12 -5.42 12.41
CA ARG A 53 11.80 -6.17 11.18
C ARG A 53 11.01 -7.46 11.43
N ARG A 54 11.35 -8.19 12.49
CA ARG A 54 10.58 -9.33 12.98
C ARG A 54 10.26 -9.12 14.46
N PRO A 55 9.02 -9.35 14.92
CA PRO A 55 7.86 -9.80 14.14
C PRO A 55 7.04 -8.70 13.44
N PHE A 56 7.27 -7.42 13.71
CA PHE A 56 6.30 -6.34 13.51
C PHE A 56 6.08 -5.85 12.06
N GLN A 57 6.99 -6.19 11.14
CA GLN A 57 7.01 -5.66 9.76
C GLN A 57 6.84 -6.74 8.70
N GLN A 58 6.43 -7.95 9.10
CA GLN A 58 6.47 -9.12 8.22
C GLN A 58 5.46 -9.06 7.08
N ASP A 59 4.36 -8.34 7.29
CA ASP A 59 3.23 -8.23 6.39
C ASP A 59 3.07 -6.82 5.81
N THR A 60 4.06 -5.95 6.01
CA THR A 60 4.04 -4.65 5.35
C THR A 60 4.38 -4.80 3.89
N THR A 61 3.57 -4.18 3.04
CA THR A 61 3.78 -4.11 1.60
C THR A 61 4.89 -3.13 1.27
N VAL A 62 5.83 -3.59 0.45
CA VAL A 62 6.84 -2.79 -0.24
C VAL A 62 6.57 -2.86 -1.73
N PHE A 63 6.48 -1.71 -2.38
CA PHE A 63 6.38 -1.61 -3.84
C PHE A 63 7.76 -1.46 -4.47
N GLU A 64 7.88 -1.74 -5.76
CA GLU A 64 9.16 -1.65 -6.48
C GLU A 64 9.59 -0.19 -6.63
N GLU A 65 10.90 0.08 -6.75
CA GLU A 65 11.40 1.45 -6.94
C GLU A 65 10.87 2.07 -8.22
N GLU A 66 10.67 1.30 -9.30
CA GLU A 66 10.04 1.79 -10.54
C GLU A 66 8.62 2.32 -10.32
N ASP A 67 8.01 2.00 -9.16
CA ASP A 67 6.76 2.56 -8.71
C ASP A 67 6.90 3.91 -7.96
N ASP A 68 8.07 4.57 -7.95
CA ASP A 68 8.24 5.97 -7.53
C ASP A 68 8.51 6.93 -8.72
N ASP A 69 8.96 6.41 -9.87
CA ASP A 69 9.28 7.22 -11.06
C ASP A 69 8.05 7.84 -11.75
N GLU A 70 8.11 9.15 -12.01
CA GLU A 70 7.07 9.87 -12.74
C GLU A 70 6.87 9.33 -14.16
N GLY A 71 5.63 9.01 -14.53
CA GLY A 71 5.26 8.56 -15.86
C GLY A 71 5.43 7.05 -16.12
N VAL A 72 5.89 6.28 -15.14
CA VAL A 72 5.86 4.81 -15.19
C VAL A 72 4.44 4.33 -14.84
N ALA A 73 3.93 3.37 -15.62
CA ALA A 73 2.64 2.75 -15.33
C ALA A 73 2.78 1.87 -14.08
N ARG A 74 2.20 2.30 -12.96
CA ARG A 74 2.14 1.49 -11.73
C ARG A 74 1.32 0.23 -11.97
N THR A 75 1.83 -0.91 -11.54
CA THR A 75 1.13 -2.20 -11.62
C THR A 75 1.39 -3.06 -10.38
N GLY A 76 0.55 -4.07 -10.17
CA GLY A 76 0.71 -5.02 -9.06
C GLY A 76 0.46 -4.41 -7.68
N CYS A 77 0.75 -5.22 -6.66
CA CYS A 77 0.51 -4.89 -5.25
C CYS A 77 1.76 -5.06 -4.37
N GLY A 78 2.94 -5.08 -4.97
CA GLY A 78 4.21 -5.21 -4.26
C GLY A 78 4.39 -6.59 -3.61
N MET A 79 5.23 -6.61 -2.58
CA MET A 79 5.61 -7.82 -1.84
C MET A 79 5.66 -7.57 -0.34
N THR A 80 5.57 -8.64 0.46
CA THR A 80 5.84 -8.60 1.90
C THR A 80 6.96 -9.57 2.27
N LEU A 81 7.54 -9.43 3.47
CA LEU A 81 8.56 -10.34 3.96
C LEU A 81 8.02 -11.76 4.22
N GLN A 82 6.73 -11.89 4.54
CA GLN A 82 6.08 -13.15 4.86
C GLN A 82 5.50 -13.84 3.63
N ALA A 83 4.86 -13.09 2.73
CA ALA A 83 4.17 -13.64 1.57
C ALA A 83 5.02 -13.66 0.29
N GLY A 84 6.12 -12.92 0.24
CA GLY A 84 6.80 -12.62 -1.02
C GLY A 84 5.94 -11.71 -1.88
N GLU A 85 6.07 -11.83 -3.20
CA GLU A 85 5.22 -11.12 -4.17
C GLU A 85 3.73 -11.43 -3.91
N ILE A 86 2.92 -10.38 -3.84
CA ILE A 86 1.50 -10.52 -3.51
C ILE A 86 0.74 -11.11 -4.71
N ASN A 87 0.34 -12.38 -4.59
CA ASN A 87 -0.63 -12.97 -5.50
C ASN A 87 -2.04 -12.39 -5.22
N ILE A 88 -2.46 -11.42 -6.02
CA ILE A 88 -3.70 -10.65 -5.82
C ILE A 88 -4.94 -11.55 -5.65
N PRO A 89 -5.23 -12.54 -6.51
CA PRO A 89 -6.41 -13.39 -6.34
C PRO A 89 -6.41 -14.15 -5.01
N THR A 90 -5.26 -14.71 -4.62
CA THR A 90 -5.13 -15.47 -3.37
C THR A 90 -5.24 -14.56 -2.14
N ALA A 91 -4.56 -13.40 -2.18
CA ALA A 91 -4.59 -12.43 -1.09
C ALA A 91 -6.00 -11.84 -0.91
N MET A 92 -6.71 -11.53 -1.99
CA MET A 92 -8.09 -11.03 -1.94
C MET A 92 -9.02 -12.05 -1.29
N GLN A 93 -8.88 -13.34 -1.64
CA GLN A 93 -9.64 -14.41 -1.00
C GLN A 93 -9.34 -14.53 0.50
N SER A 94 -8.08 -14.29 0.90
CA SER A 94 -7.69 -14.21 2.32
C SER A 94 -8.41 -13.05 3.03
N VAL A 95 -8.40 -11.84 2.45
CA VAL A 95 -9.11 -10.67 3.01
C VAL A 95 -10.60 -10.96 3.20
N ILE A 96 -11.25 -11.53 2.18
CA ILE A 96 -12.67 -11.92 2.23
C ILE A 96 -12.93 -12.89 3.39
N THR A 97 -12.05 -13.89 3.55
CA THR A 97 -12.19 -14.92 4.58
C THR A 97 -11.97 -14.33 5.98
N GLN A 98 -10.99 -13.45 6.14
CA GLN A 98 -10.66 -12.80 7.42
C GLN A 98 -11.74 -11.83 7.89
N ASN A 99 -12.36 -11.08 6.97
CA ASN A 99 -13.27 -9.99 7.29
C ASN A 99 -14.75 -10.32 7.05
N GLY A 100 -15.05 -11.48 6.45
CA GLY A 100 -16.41 -11.86 6.06
C GLY A 100 -16.93 -11.10 4.83
N GLY A 101 -16.07 -10.42 4.08
CA GLY A 101 -16.43 -9.62 2.91
C GLY A 101 -15.35 -8.63 2.49
N LEU A 102 -15.77 -7.60 1.76
CA LEU A 102 -14.96 -6.46 1.36
C LEU A 102 -15.66 -5.15 1.81
N PRO A 103 -14.92 -4.04 1.97
CA PRO A 103 -15.48 -2.70 2.08
C PRO A 103 -16.46 -2.41 0.94
N GLN A 104 -17.52 -1.65 1.21
CA GLN A 104 -18.54 -1.26 0.23
C GLN A 104 -18.56 0.25 0.10
N VAL A 105 -18.29 0.76 -1.10
CA VAL A 105 -18.19 2.19 -1.35
C VAL A 105 -19.29 2.63 -2.31
N SER A 106 -20.00 3.70 -1.97
CA SER A 106 -21.06 4.24 -2.83
C SER A 106 -20.49 5.13 -3.95
N PRO A 107 -21.26 5.43 -5.01
CA PRO A 107 -20.85 6.40 -6.02
C PRO A 107 -20.57 7.79 -5.46
N GLY A 108 -19.31 8.23 -5.56
CA GLY A 108 -18.88 9.47 -4.93
C GLY A 108 -18.70 9.34 -3.41
N GLY A 109 -18.65 8.12 -2.89
CA GLY A 109 -18.33 7.81 -1.50
C GLY A 109 -16.84 7.68 -1.23
N GLU A 110 -16.50 7.35 0.01
CA GLU A 110 -15.12 7.28 0.50
C GLU A 110 -14.76 5.86 0.97
N LEU A 111 -13.50 5.50 0.75
CA LEU A 111 -12.85 4.39 1.41
C LEU A 111 -11.96 4.94 2.54
N THR A 112 -12.33 4.65 3.78
CA THR A 112 -11.54 5.01 4.96
C THR A 112 -10.62 3.86 5.33
N MET A 113 -9.33 4.11 5.34
CA MET A 113 -8.29 3.16 5.72
C MET A 113 -7.62 3.59 7.02
N THR A 114 -7.25 2.60 7.84
CA THR A 114 -6.36 2.80 8.97
C THR A 114 -4.97 2.38 8.52
N LEU A 115 -4.07 3.36 8.42
CA LEU A 115 -2.65 3.11 8.21
C LEU A 115 -1.97 3.03 9.57
N HIS A 116 -1.37 1.90 9.88
CA HIS A 116 -0.43 1.78 10.97
C HIS A 116 0.97 2.15 10.48
N GLN A 117 1.51 3.24 11.01
CA GLN A 117 2.89 3.61 10.81
C GLN A 117 3.76 2.81 11.78
N VAL A 118 4.49 1.81 11.27
CA VAL A 118 5.32 0.94 12.11
C VAL A 118 6.55 1.69 12.62
N ASN A 119 7.20 2.49 11.78
CA ASN A 119 8.38 3.28 12.14
C ASN A 119 8.52 4.55 11.29
N GLY A 120 9.62 5.27 11.47
CA GLY A 120 9.73 6.68 11.10
C GLY A 120 9.66 7.04 9.61
N ASP A 121 9.62 6.07 8.71
CA ASP A 121 9.59 6.19 7.24
C ASP A 121 8.37 5.49 6.60
N GLY A 122 7.44 5.01 7.44
CA GLY A 122 6.09 4.63 7.04
C GLY A 122 5.07 5.76 7.16
N ALA A 123 5.54 7.00 7.25
CA ALA A 123 4.68 8.17 7.39
C ALA A 123 4.20 8.65 6.01
N GLY A 124 3.41 9.72 5.98
CA GLY A 124 2.88 10.29 4.76
C GLY A 124 3.70 11.45 4.16
N PRO A 125 3.11 12.20 3.21
CA PRO A 125 1.77 11.97 2.65
C PRO A 125 1.75 10.73 1.74
N TYR A 126 0.64 10.01 1.74
CA TYR A 126 0.37 8.90 0.82
C TYR A 126 -0.31 9.41 -0.44
N GLU A 127 0.05 8.82 -1.57
CA GLU A 127 -0.69 8.90 -2.81
C GLU A 127 -1.56 7.66 -2.95
N CYS A 128 -2.80 7.84 -3.39
CA CYS A 128 -3.71 6.75 -3.68
C CYS A 128 -4.12 6.77 -5.14
N MET A 129 -4.36 5.58 -5.67
CA MET A 129 -4.75 5.36 -7.05
C MET A 129 -5.68 4.16 -7.16
N ILE A 130 -6.50 4.12 -8.20
CA ILE A 130 -7.55 3.12 -8.39
C ILE A 130 -7.37 2.31 -9.66
N ASP A 131 -7.53 1.00 -9.53
CA ASP A 131 -7.73 0.05 -10.62
C ASP A 131 -9.20 -0.42 -10.64
N GLN A 132 -9.87 -0.16 -11.76
CA GLN A 132 -11.27 -0.49 -11.96
C GLN A 132 -11.52 -1.99 -12.24
N THR A 133 -10.47 -2.76 -12.51
CA THR A 133 -10.57 -4.19 -12.77
C THR A 133 -10.38 -5.04 -11.51
N GLY A 134 -9.82 -4.46 -10.45
CA GLY A 134 -9.48 -5.17 -9.21
C GLY A 134 -8.33 -6.17 -9.38
N THR A 135 -7.59 -6.12 -10.49
CA THR A 135 -6.49 -7.04 -10.84
C THR A 135 -5.10 -6.46 -10.58
N GLY A 136 -5.00 -5.15 -10.31
CA GLY A 136 -3.73 -4.43 -10.18
C GLY A 136 -3.04 -4.15 -11.52
N ALA A 137 -3.74 -4.28 -12.65
CA ALA A 137 -3.13 -4.16 -13.98
C ALA A 137 -2.86 -2.70 -14.42
N SER A 138 -3.67 -1.75 -13.96
CA SER A 138 -3.51 -0.34 -14.31
C SER A 138 -4.17 0.54 -13.26
N PHE A 139 -3.40 1.49 -12.74
CA PHE A 139 -3.88 2.41 -11.72
C PHE A 139 -3.99 3.83 -12.24
N THR A 140 -5.04 4.52 -11.82
CA THR A 140 -5.28 5.94 -12.11
C THR A 140 -5.29 6.74 -10.81
N PRO A 141 -4.63 7.91 -10.74
CA PRO A 141 -4.60 8.71 -9.51
C PRO A 141 -6.01 9.07 -9.01
N MET A 142 -6.17 9.11 -7.69
CA MET A 142 -7.42 9.51 -7.05
C MET A 142 -7.20 10.55 -5.95
N THR A 143 -8.28 11.16 -5.49
CA THR A 143 -8.21 12.17 -4.43
C THR A 143 -8.07 11.52 -3.06
N VAL A 144 -7.10 11.97 -2.28
CA VAL A 144 -6.95 11.66 -0.84
C VAL A 144 -7.51 12.83 -0.04
N THR A 145 -8.62 12.63 0.66
CA THR A 145 -9.35 13.68 1.41
C THR A 145 -8.83 13.86 2.82
N GLN A 146 -8.21 12.81 3.39
CA GLN A 146 -7.47 12.86 4.64
C GLN A 146 -6.21 12.02 4.50
N ASN A 147 -5.06 12.60 4.85
CA ASN A 147 -3.77 11.97 4.66
C ASN A 147 -3.04 11.76 5.99
N VAL A 148 -2.10 10.84 5.97
CA VAL A 148 -1.21 10.50 7.08
C VAL A 148 -0.17 11.63 7.22
N PRO A 149 0.12 12.09 8.44
CA PRO A 149 1.13 13.12 8.67
C PRO A 149 2.53 12.62 8.27
N GLY A 150 3.42 13.57 7.97
CA GLY A 150 4.80 13.29 7.61
C GLY A 150 5.30 14.20 6.49
N GLN A 151 6.59 14.12 6.23
CA GLN A 151 7.25 14.80 5.11
C GLN A 151 8.14 13.80 4.38
N ASP A 152 7.94 13.65 3.06
CA ASP A 152 8.69 12.72 2.21
C ASP A 152 8.68 11.28 2.78
N GLY A 153 7.52 10.85 3.29
CA GLY A 153 7.32 9.55 3.91
C GLY A 153 7.83 9.45 5.34
N ARG A 154 8.32 10.55 5.95
CA ARG A 154 9.03 10.52 7.24
C ARG A 154 8.32 11.27 8.36
N ASP A 155 8.21 10.62 9.51
CA ASP A 155 7.83 11.18 10.81
C ASP A 155 8.29 10.22 11.92
N ARG A 156 9.29 10.57 12.73
CA ARG A 156 9.76 9.65 13.77
C ARG A 156 8.80 9.53 14.94
N ASP A 157 8.07 10.60 15.23
CA ASP A 157 7.21 10.71 16.40
C ASP A 157 5.89 9.94 16.19
N GLY A 158 5.52 9.68 14.92
CA GLY A 158 4.37 8.86 14.54
C GLY A 158 4.61 7.34 14.53
N SER A 159 5.76 6.86 15.01
CA SER A 159 6.04 5.41 15.05
C SER A 159 5.05 4.67 15.94
N GLU A 160 4.70 3.44 15.57
CA GLU A 160 3.77 2.55 16.30
C GLU A 160 2.39 3.19 16.52
N THR A 161 1.93 4.02 15.56
CA THR A 161 0.69 4.79 15.66
C THR A 161 -0.21 4.56 14.45
N ASP A 162 -1.52 4.56 14.70
CA ASP A 162 -2.54 4.47 13.67
C ASP A 162 -2.98 5.86 13.21
N PHE A 163 -3.07 6.03 11.89
CA PHE A 163 -3.54 7.25 11.24
C PHE A 163 -4.64 6.94 10.22
N PRO A 164 -5.66 7.80 10.09
CA PRO A 164 -6.63 7.68 9.02
C PRO A 164 -6.01 8.09 7.67
N LEU A 165 -6.29 7.29 6.65
CA LEU A 165 -6.02 7.59 5.25
C LEU A 165 -7.34 7.42 4.48
N VAL A 166 -7.89 8.49 3.92
CA VAL A 166 -9.22 8.48 3.30
C VAL A 166 -9.10 8.81 1.82
N ALA A 167 -9.62 7.92 0.99
CA ALA A 167 -9.57 8.03 -0.46
C ALA A 167 -11.00 8.16 -1.03
N GLN A 168 -11.22 9.20 -1.84
CA GLN A 168 -12.52 9.56 -2.39
C GLN A 168 -12.74 8.95 -3.77
N MET A 169 -13.80 8.16 -3.94
CA MET A 169 -14.11 7.53 -5.21
C MET A 169 -14.75 8.50 -6.20
N PRO A 170 -14.40 8.43 -7.50
CA PRO A 170 -15.17 9.10 -8.53
C PRO A 170 -16.61 8.55 -8.60
N ALA A 171 -17.61 9.42 -8.76
CA ALA A 171 -19.01 8.99 -8.87
C ALA A 171 -19.33 8.20 -10.15
N ASN A 172 -18.55 8.42 -11.21
CA ASN A 172 -18.82 7.85 -12.55
C ASN A 172 -17.78 6.78 -12.90
N MET A 173 -17.59 5.81 -12.02
CA MET A 173 -16.67 4.71 -12.21
C MET A 173 -17.41 3.37 -12.35
N ALA A 174 -16.79 2.38 -12.96
CA ALA A 174 -17.35 1.04 -13.10
C ALA A 174 -16.31 0.01 -12.67
N CYS A 175 -16.63 -0.77 -11.65
CA CYS A 175 -15.78 -1.85 -11.17
C CYS A 175 -16.15 -3.16 -11.88
N THR A 176 -15.17 -3.83 -12.47
CA THR A 176 -15.40 -5.06 -13.26
C THR A 176 -14.81 -6.31 -12.62
N GLY A 177 -14.06 -6.16 -11.52
CA GLY A 177 -13.44 -7.26 -10.81
C GLY A 177 -14.45 -8.22 -10.20
N THR A 178 -14.00 -9.46 -9.99
CA THR A 178 -14.79 -10.55 -9.43
C THR A 178 -13.96 -11.43 -8.49
N ALA A 179 -14.60 -11.97 -7.46
CA ALA A 179 -14.02 -12.96 -6.56
C ALA A 179 -15.12 -13.88 -6.03
N GLY A 180 -15.09 -15.15 -6.44
CA GLY A 180 -16.19 -16.08 -6.17
C GLY A 180 -17.52 -15.54 -6.75
N ALA A 181 -18.52 -15.37 -5.90
CA ALA A 181 -19.82 -14.81 -6.30
C ALA A 181 -19.89 -13.27 -6.22
N MET A 182 -18.87 -12.60 -5.68
CA MET A 182 -18.83 -11.15 -5.61
C MET A 182 -18.43 -10.56 -6.96
N THR A 183 -19.15 -9.51 -7.37
CA THR A 183 -18.91 -8.74 -8.59
C THR A 183 -18.86 -7.25 -8.24
N GLY A 184 -18.32 -6.44 -9.14
CA GLY A 184 -18.17 -5.00 -8.87
C GLY A 184 -16.97 -4.68 -7.98
N ILE A 185 -15.89 -5.48 -8.07
CA ILE A 185 -14.69 -5.27 -7.26
C ILE A 185 -13.73 -4.30 -7.96
N CYS A 186 -13.32 -3.26 -7.25
CA CYS A 186 -12.20 -2.40 -7.60
C CYS A 186 -11.05 -2.61 -6.62
N MET A 187 -9.93 -1.95 -6.87
CA MET A 187 -8.78 -1.92 -5.98
C MET A 187 -8.27 -0.49 -5.84
N VAL A 188 -8.03 -0.07 -4.61
CA VAL A 188 -7.21 1.11 -4.31
C VAL A 188 -5.81 0.63 -3.97
N ARG A 189 -4.80 1.25 -4.55
CA ARG A 189 -3.41 1.16 -4.11
C ARG A 189 -3.04 2.49 -3.48
N CYS A 190 -2.51 2.46 -2.27
CA CYS A 190 -1.93 3.65 -1.65
C CYS A 190 -0.48 3.37 -1.28
N GLN A 191 0.38 4.36 -1.49
CA GLN A 191 1.80 4.27 -1.19
C GLN A 191 2.37 5.63 -0.74
N ASN A 192 3.41 5.60 0.09
CA ASN A 192 4.16 6.79 0.47
C ASN A 192 5.41 6.99 -0.42
N PRO A 193 6.07 8.16 -0.40
CA PRO A 193 7.21 8.45 -1.26
C PRO A 193 8.56 8.01 -0.64
N ALA A 194 8.58 6.96 0.18
CA ALA A 194 9.80 6.58 0.89
C ALA A 194 10.83 5.93 -0.04
N ASN A 195 12.05 6.47 -0.10
CA ASN A 195 13.13 5.93 -0.94
C ASN A 195 13.59 4.51 -0.56
N ALA A 196 13.20 3.99 0.60
CA ALA A 196 13.52 2.62 1.02
C ALA A 196 12.61 1.57 0.34
N GLY A 197 11.79 2.01 -0.61
CA GLY A 197 10.67 1.32 -1.22
C GLY A 197 9.38 2.04 -0.83
N PRO A 198 8.50 2.44 -1.75
CA PRO A 198 7.20 2.95 -1.36
C PRO A 198 6.45 1.91 -0.50
N PHE A 199 5.88 2.33 0.63
CA PHE A 199 5.12 1.48 1.55
C PHE A 199 3.65 1.82 1.53
N GLY A 200 2.79 0.83 1.80
CA GLY A 200 1.36 1.04 1.95
C GLY A 200 0.56 -0.24 1.75
N GLY A 201 -0.23 -0.30 0.68
CA GLY A 201 -0.94 -1.52 0.33
C GLY A 201 -2.02 -1.35 -0.73
N CYS A 202 -2.47 -2.49 -1.25
CA CYS A 202 -3.66 -2.59 -2.09
C CYS A 202 -4.87 -3.03 -1.27
N THR A 203 -6.01 -2.36 -1.42
CA THR A 203 -7.27 -2.68 -0.75
C THR A 203 -8.36 -2.89 -1.80
N ASN A 204 -8.94 -4.08 -1.84
CA ASN A 204 -10.12 -4.35 -2.66
C ASN A 204 -11.39 -3.85 -1.98
N PHE A 205 -12.35 -3.37 -2.77
CA PHE A 205 -13.66 -2.94 -2.29
C PHE A 205 -14.74 -3.22 -3.34
N LEU A 206 -15.97 -3.32 -2.89
CA LEU A 206 -17.17 -3.44 -3.71
C LEU A 206 -17.72 -2.06 -4.03
N TYR A 207 -18.13 -1.91 -5.29
CA TYR A 207 -18.81 -0.72 -5.78
C TYR A 207 -20.07 -1.14 -6.53
N PRO A 208 -21.24 -0.56 -6.23
CA PRO A 208 -22.47 -0.96 -6.86
C PRO A 208 -22.45 -0.60 -8.37
N PRO A 209 -23.14 -1.38 -9.22
CA PRO A 209 -23.30 -1.02 -10.61
C PRO A 209 -24.02 0.35 -10.70
N LEU A 210 -23.56 1.20 -11.62
CA LEU A 210 -24.24 2.46 -11.90
C LEU A 210 -25.65 2.14 -12.40
N LEU A 211 -26.68 2.50 -11.63
CA LEU A 211 -28.05 2.45 -12.13
C LEU A 211 -28.17 3.49 -13.25
N PRO A 212 -28.83 3.17 -14.38
CA PRO A 212 -29.13 4.18 -15.39
C PRO A 212 -29.97 5.28 -14.70
N ARG A 213 -29.54 6.54 -14.80
CA ARG A 213 -30.33 7.66 -14.32
C ARG A 213 -31.65 7.64 -15.09
N GLU A 214 -32.77 7.42 -14.41
CA GLU A 214 -34.08 7.65 -14.99
C GLU A 214 -34.16 9.14 -15.32
N ASN A 215 -34.28 9.46 -16.62
CA ASN A 215 -34.43 10.81 -17.14
C ASN A 215 -35.81 11.37 -16.81
#